data_AF-A0A7X7PTE0-F1
#
_entry.id   AF-A0A7X7PTE0-F1
#
_cell.length_a   1.000
_cell.length_b   1.000
_cell.length_c   1.000
_cell.angle_alpha   90.00
_cell.angle_beta   90.00
_cell.angle_gamma   90.00
#
_symmetry.space_group_name_H-M   'P 1'
#
loop_
_entity.id
_entity.type
_entity.pdbx_description
1 polymer ?
#
loop_
_entity_poly.entity_id
_entity_poly.type
_entity_poly.pdbx_seq_one_letter_code
_entity_poly.pdbx_strand_id
1 'polypeptide(L)'
;RDATSRKGTLAAVLGDVASGETDILVGTQMLTKGHDFPNVTLVVVLNADQGLFSTDFRASERLAQTIVQVAGRAGRAERPGEVLIQTEYPDHPLLAKLLQGGYDAFAAGAIEERETSRWPPFVRLALLRAEATSLSAPMRFLAAALEAGRRESVRDVKLLGPAPATMERRAGRHRAQLLVHAPSHAPLQRFLQAWIPALEALPTAKRVRWSIDVDPIELF
;
A
#
# COMPACT_ATOMS: atom_id res chain seq x y z
N ARG A 1 -3.45 -7.30 17.89
CA ARG A 1 -4.84 -7.84 17.85
C ARG A 1 -5.74 -6.64 17.61
N ASP A 2 -6.48 -6.62 16.49
CA ASP A 2 -7.29 -5.47 16.10
C ASP A 2 -8.54 -5.40 16.99
N ALA A 3 -8.63 -4.36 17.83
CA ALA A 3 -9.62 -4.28 18.92
C ALA A 3 -11.01 -3.79 18.46
N THR A 4 -11.21 -3.54 17.16
CA THR A 4 -12.39 -2.81 16.65
C THR A 4 -13.42 -3.66 15.91
N SER A 5 -13.36 -4.99 16.00
CA SER A 5 -14.29 -5.87 15.27
C SER A 5 -15.74 -5.90 15.81
N ARG A 6 -16.03 -5.32 16.99
CA ARG A 6 -17.41 -5.21 17.52
C ARG A 6 -17.97 -3.79 17.34
N LYS A 7 -19.23 -3.68 16.89
CA LYS A 7 -19.98 -2.41 16.91
C LYS A 7 -20.06 -1.90 18.36
N GLY A 8 -19.66 -0.65 18.59
CA GLY A 8 -19.67 0.01 19.91
C GLY A 8 -18.31 0.11 20.61
N THR A 9 -17.38 -0.81 20.36
CA THR A 9 -16.04 -0.79 21.00
C THR A 9 -15.22 0.44 20.61
N LEU A 10 -15.35 0.92 19.37
CA LEU A 10 -14.66 2.14 18.94
C LEU A 10 -15.18 3.37 19.70
N ALA A 11 -16.50 3.50 19.88
CA ALA A 11 -17.08 4.63 20.61
C ALA A 11 -16.68 4.61 22.10
N ALA A 12 -16.61 3.41 22.71
CA ALA A 12 -16.12 3.25 24.08
C ALA A 12 -14.64 3.67 24.20
N VAL A 13 -13.75 3.12 23.35
CA VAL A 13 -12.33 3.49 23.34
C VAL A 13 -12.13 5.00 23.10
N LEU A 14 -12.93 5.60 22.21
CA LEU A 14 -12.89 7.05 21.98
C LEU A 14 -13.37 7.85 23.21
N GLY A 15 -14.38 7.35 23.92
CA GLY A 15 -14.87 7.93 25.18
C GLY A 15 -13.86 7.85 26.31
N ASP A 16 -13.18 6.71 26.45
CA ASP A 16 -12.15 6.47 27.47
C ASP A 16 -10.92 7.39 27.23
N VAL A 17 -10.56 7.62 25.97
CA VAL A 17 -9.47 8.55 25.60
C VAL A 17 -9.88 10.01 25.82
N ALA A 18 -11.12 10.37 25.48
CA ALA A 18 -11.61 11.74 25.70
C ALA A 18 -11.77 12.09 27.19
N SER A 19 -12.16 11.12 28.01
CA SER A 19 -12.30 11.26 29.47
C SER A 19 -10.96 11.21 30.22
N GLY A 20 -9.88 10.78 29.56
CA GLY A 20 -8.56 10.64 30.18
C GLY A 20 -8.39 9.34 30.97
N GLU A 21 -9.28 8.37 30.82
CA GLU A 21 -9.15 7.03 31.42
C GLU A 21 -8.14 6.16 30.65
N THR A 22 -7.73 6.58 29.46
CA THR A 22 -6.70 5.92 28.64
C THR A 22 -5.50 6.83 28.40
N ASP A 23 -4.34 6.44 28.94
CA ASP A 23 -3.09 7.19 28.79
C ASP A 23 -2.33 6.87 27.48
N ILE A 24 -2.48 5.64 26.97
CA ILE A 24 -1.73 5.17 25.79
C ILE A 24 -2.69 4.50 24.80
N LEU A 25 -2.69 5.03 23.58
CA LEU A 25 -3.45 4.48 22.46
C LEU A 25 -2.50 4.01 21.35
N VAL A 26 -2.57 2.73 21.01
CA VAL A 26 -1.79 2.13 19.91
C VAL A 26 -2.70 1.91 18.71
N GLY A 27 -2.38 2.55 17.58
CA GLY A 27 -3.15 2.45 16.34
C GLY A 27 -2.27 2.19 15.14
N THR A 28 -2.69 1.28 14.26
CA THR A 28 -2.04 1.03 12.96
C THR A 28 -2.59 1.94 11.85
N GLN A 29 -3.88 2.33 11.93
CA GLN A 29 -4.54 3.18 10.92
C GLN A 29 -5.70 4.06 11.47
N MET A 30 -6.25 3.74 12.65
CA MET A 30 -7.57 4.26 13.09
C MET A 30 -7.58 5.70 13.60
N LEU A 31 -6.43 6.28 13.93
CA LEU A 31 -6.31 7.58 14.61
C LEU A 31 -6.46 8.81 13.70
N THR A 32 -6.75 8.58 12.42
CA THR A 32 -6.44 9.53 11.35
C THR A 32 -7.68 10.34 10.91
N LYS A 33 -8.88 9.75 10.92
CA LYS A 33 -10.09 10.37 10.32
C LYS A 33 -11.16 10.74 11.36
N GLY A 34 -11.52 12.01 11.40
CA GLY A 34 -12.79 12.52 11.97
C GLY A 34 -12.93 12.53 13.50
N HIS A 35 -11.96 11.98 14.24
CA HIS A 35 -11.98 11.97 15.70
C HIS A 35 -10.93 12.92 16.25
N ASP A 36 -11.37 13.71 17.22
CA ASP A 36 -10.60 14.79 17.80
C ASP A 36 -10.21 14.40 19.24
N PHE A 37 -8.91 14.45 19.54
CA PHE A 37 -8.37 13.94 20.80
C PHE A 37 -7.76 15.09 21.62
N PRO A 38 -8.58 15.84 22.38
CA PRO A 38 -8.15 17.08 23.04
C PRO A 38 -7.00 16.91 24.03
N ASN A 39 -6.86 15.72 24.62
CA ASN A 39 -5.83 15.42 25.61
C ASN A 39 -4.58 14.78 25.01
N VAL A 40 -4.52 14.57 23.69
CA VAL A 40 -3.32 14.02 23.03
C VAL A 40 -2.31 15.13 22.78
N THR A 41 -1.29 15.15 23.63
CA THR A 41 -0.14 16.07 23.52
C THR A 41 1.12 15.40 23.01
N LEU A 42 1.17 14.07 22.97
CA LEU A 42 2.31 13.32 22.44
C LEU A 42 1.84 12.28 21.42
N VAL A 43 2.49 12.30 20.26
CA VAL A 43 2.31 11.30 19.22
C VAL A 43 3.65 10.66 18.93
N VAL A 44 3.67 9.33 18.81
CA VAL A 44 4.87 8.58 18.45
C VAL A 44 4.63 7.79 17.17
N VAL A 45 5.40 8.11 16.12
CA VAL A 45 5.47 7.32 14.89
C VAL A 45 6.60 6.30 15.06
N LEU A 46 6.22 5.07 15.36
CA LEU A 46 7.16 3.97 15.57
C LEU A 46 7.57 3.34 14.23
N ASN A 47 8.87 3.02 14.11
CA ASN A 47 9.43 2.29 12.97
C ASN A 47 9.09 2.92 11.60
N ALA A 48 9.46 4.19 11.43
CA ALA A 48 9.32 4.89 10.15
C ALA A 48 10.14 4.22 9.02
N ASP A 49 11.15 3.42 9.38
CA ASP A 49 12.03 2.72 8.44
C ASP A 49 11.26 1.79 7.49
N GLN A 50 10.17 1.16 7.96
CA GLN A 50 9.31 0.34 7.09
C GLN A 50 8.66 1.15 5.96
N GLY A 51 8.35 2.41 6.21
CA GLY A 51 7.80 3.30 5.19
C GLY A 51 8.86 3.78 4.21
N LEU A 52 10.08 4.04 4.69
CA LEU A 52 11.20 4.52 3.88
C LEU A 52 11.77 3.43 2.96
N PHE A 53 11.86 2.19 3.43
CA PHE A 53 12.50 1.07 2.71
C PHE A 53 11.52 -0.02 2.30
N SER A 54 10.25 0.32 2.13
CA SER A 54 9.24 -0.64 1.68
C SER A 54 9.48 -1.11 0.24
N THR A 55 9.07 -2.33 -0.07
CA THR A 55 8.96 -2.80 -1.46
C THR A 55 7.80 -2.14 -2.20
N ASP A 56 6.85 -1.52 -1.49
CA ASP A 56 5.77 -0.74 -2.08
C ASP A 56 6.22 0.71 -2.34
N PHE A 57 6.25 1.11 -3.61
CA PHE A 57 6.62 2.45 -4.06
C PHE A 57 5.74 3.59 -3.49
N ARG A 58 4.58 3.27 -2.90
CA ARG A 58 3.69 4.23 -2.24
C ARG A 58 3.90 4.31 -0.73
N ALA A 59 4.72 3.45 -0.13
CA ALA A 59 4.88 3.42 1.32
C ALA A 59 5.47 4.71 1.90
N SER A 60 6.43 5.31 1.21
CA SER A 60 7.03 6.59 1.61
C SER A 60 6.00 7.72 1.64
N GLU A 61 5.12 7.77 0.63
CA GLU A 61 4.00 8.71 0.59
C GLU A 61 3.00 8.47 1.74
N ARG A 62 2.62 7.21 2.00
CA ARG A 62 1.72 6.90 3.13
C ARG A 62 2.33 7.25 4.48
N LEU A 63 3.64 7.04 4.65
CA LEU A 63 4.38 7.46 5.83
C LEU A 63 4.32 8.98 5.99
N ALA A 64 4.63 9.74 4.93
CA ALA A 64 4.58 11.20 4.97
C ALA A 64 3.17 11.72 5.30
N GLN A 65 2.12 11.16 4.68
CA GLN A 65 0.73 11.48 4.98
C GLN A 65 0.39 11.17 6.44
N THR A 66 0.85 10.01 6.95
CA THR A 66 0.64 9.62 8.35
C THR A 66 1.30 10.62 9.29
N ILE A 67 2.57 10.96 9.07
CA ILE A 67 3.31 11.92 9.90
C ILE A 67 2.60 13.28 9.93
N VAL A 68 2.24 13.83 8.76
CA VAL A 68 1.55 15.13 8.67
C VAL A 68 0.20 15.08 9.38
N GLN A 69 -0.54 14.00 9.18
CA GLN A 69 -1.87 13.85 9.76
C GLN A 69 -1.82 13.73 11.27
N VAL A 70 -0.90 12.94 11.83
CA VAL A 70 -0.78 12.79 13.28
C VAL A 70 -0.14 14.02 13.92
N ALA A 71 0.76 14.73 13.22
CA ALA A 71 1.28 16.02 13.67
C ALA A 71 0.18 17.07 13.79
N GLY A 72 -0.79 17.09 12.86
CA GLY A 72 -1.97 17.96 12.96
C GLY A 72 -2.95 17.58 14.08
N ARG A 73 -2.76 16.44 14.77
CA ARG A 73 -3.56 16.00 15.92
C ARG A 73 -2.87 16.24 17.26
N ALA A 74 -1.56 16.43 17.26
CA ALA A 74 -0.81 16.68 18.48
C ALA A 74 -0.94 18.15 18.87
N GLY A 75 -1.53 18.40 20.04
CA GLY A 75 -1.62 19.74 20.62
C GLY A 75 -2.76 20.62 20.09
N ARG A 76 -3.08 21.65 20.88
CA ARG A 76 -4.03 22.72 20.57
C ARG A 76 -3.49 24.05 21.10
N ALA A 77 -4.15 25.16 20.77
CA ALA A 77 -3.74 26.51 21.18
C ALA A 77 -3.35 26.64 22.68
N GLU A 78 -3.95 25.85 23.58
CA GLU A 78 -3.67 25.88 25.02
C GLU A 78 -2.62 24.87 25.49
N ARG A 79 -2.26 23.85 24.71
CA ARG A 79 -1.27 22.81 25.07
C ARG A 79 -0.41 22.43 23.87
N PRO A 80 0.91 22.68 23.90
CA PRO A 80 1.78 22.30 22.80
C PRO A 80 1.78 20.78 22.62
N GLY A 81 1.76 20.35 21.36
CA GLY A 81 1.89 18.96 20.98
C GLY A 81 3.32 18.63 20.60
N GLU A 82 3.74 17.40 20.85
CA GLU A 82 5.02 16.84 20.45
C GLU A 82 4.80 15.61 19.55
N VAL A 83 5.64 15.49 18.53
CA VAL A 83 5.64 14.35 17.61
C VAL A 83 7.03 13.75 17.60
N LEU A 84 7.14 12.50 18.04
CA LEU A 84 8.38 11.73 18.01
C LEU A 84 8.33 10.75 16.84
N ILE A 85 9.39 10.74 16.04
CA ILE A 85 9.54 9.80 14.92
C ILE A 85 10.73 8.90 15.23
N GLN A 86 10.47 7.61 15.37
CA GLN A 86 11.53 6.62 15.54
C GLN A 86 12.00 6.11 14.17
N THR A 87 13.26 6.36 13.85
CA THR A 87 13.94 5.89 12.64
C THR A 87 15.42 5.66 12.92
N GLU A 88 16.01 4.67 12.28
CA GLU A 88 17.47 4.49 12.23
C GLU A 88 18.15 5.46 11.24
N TYR A 89 17.36 6.17 10.42
CA TYR A 89 17.83 7.01 9.32
C TYR A 89 17.27 8.44 9.42
N PRO A 90 17.61 9.21 10.49
CA PRO A 90 17.10 10.57 10.69
C PRO A 90 17.47 11.54 9.55
N ASP A 91 18.60 11.30 8.89
CA ASP A 91 19.11 12.12 7.78
C ASP A 91 18.56 11.70 6.40
N HIS A 92 17.57 10.80 6.35
CA HIS A 92 17.01 10.34 5.09
C HIS A 92 16.43 11.53 4.28
N PRO A 93 16.80 11.73 2.99
CA PRO A 93 16.44 12.93 2.23
C PRO A 93 14.95 13.22 2.17
N LEU A 94 14.11 12.19 2.00
CA LEU A 94 12.64 12.35 1.98
C LEU A 94 12.09 12.78 3.35
N LEU A 95 12.67 12.28 4.44
CA LEU A 95 12.25 12.64 5.80
C LEU A 95 12.67 14.08 6.11
N ALA A 96 13.90 14.46 5.77
CA ALA A 96 14.40 15.83 5.91
C ALA A 96 13.53 16.84 5.13
N LYS A 97 13.18 16.53 3.87
CA LYS A 97 12.27 17.37 3.05
C LYS A 97 10.91 17.54 3.72
N LEU A 98 10.35 16.47 4.27
CA LEU A 98 9.06 16.51 4.96
C LEU A 98 9.10 17.39 6.21
N LEU A 99 10.15 17.25 7.03
CA LEU A 99 10.28 17.99 8.30
C LEU A 99 10.58 19.47 8.09
N GLN A 100 11.34 19.83 7.04
CA GLN A 100 11.76 21.21 6.79
C GLN A 100 10.77 21.99 5.91
N GLY A 101 10.18 21.35 4.90
CA GLY A 101 9.35 22.01 3.89
C GLY A 101 7.89 21.54 3.87
N GLY A 102 7.51 20.65 4.78
CA GLY A 102 6.16 20.10 4.84
C GLY A 102 5.85 19.13 3.70
N TYR A 103 4.56 18.81 3.56
CA TYR A 103 4.10 17.80 2.61
C TYR A 103 4.39 18.16 1.15
N ASP A 104 4.25 19.42 0.77
CA ASP A 104 4.43 19.84 -0.62
C ASP A 104 5.89 19.70 -1.08
N ALA A 105 6.85 20.02 -0.21
CA ALA A 105 8.27 19.81 -0.48
C ALA A 105 8.64 18.33 -0.59
N PHE A 106 8.05 17.49 0.26
CA PHE A 106 8.16 16.03 0.14
C PHE A 106 7.58 15.54 -1.19
N ALA A 107 6.35 15.96 -1.53
CA ALA A 107 5.63 15.51 -2.71
C ALA A 107 6.36 15.86 -4.01
N ALA A 108 6.97 17.05 -4.07
CA ALA A 108 7.80 17.47 -5.20
C ALA A 108 9.03 16.55 -5.40
N GLY A 109 9.66 16.08 -4.33
CA GLY A 109 10.74 15.09 -4.44
C GLY A 109 10.25 13.69 -4.82
N ALA A 110 9.15 13.24 -4.22
CA ALA A 110 8.60 11.91 -4.47
C ALA A 110 8.04 11.76 -5.90
N ILE A 111 7.50 12.83 -6.49
CA ILE A 111 6.98 12.79 -7.86
C ILE A 111 8.11 12.68 -8.89
N GLU A 112 9.23 13.38 -8.68
CA GLU A 112 10.43 13.28 -9.53
C GLU A 112 11.04 11.87 -9.50
N GLU A 113 11.12 11.26 -8.31
CA GLU A 113 11.59 9.88 -8.15
C GLU A 113 10.68 8.88 -8.90
N ARG A 114 9.36 9.10 -8.87
CA ARG A 114 8.39 8.25 -9.60
C ARG A 114 8.51 8.39 -11.10
N GLU A 115 8.76 9.59 -11.60
CA GLU A 115 8.94 9.84 -13.03
C GLU A 115 10.16 9.09 -13.56
N THR A 116 11.31 9.31 -12.92
CA THR A 116 12.58 8.70 -13.29
C THR A 116 12.56 7.17 -13.16
N SER A 117 11.87 6.65 -12.13
CA SER A 117 11.71 5.20 -11.90
C SER A 117 10.55 4.57 -12.69
N ARG A 118 9.79 5.36 -13.46
CA ARG A 118 8.62 4.91 -14.24
C ARG A 118 7.57 4.20 -13.38
N TRP A 119 7.19 4.82 -12.27
CA TRP A 119 6.07 4.42 -11.42
C TRP A 119 4.84 5.31 -11.63
N PRO A 120 3.63 4.87 -11.25
CA PRO A 120 2.45 5.73 -11.25
C PRO A 120 2.72 7.06 -10.54
N PRO A 121 2.23 8.20 -11.06
CA PRO A 121 1.21 8.32 -12.11
C PRO A 121 1.72 8.28 -13.56
N PHE A 122 3.03 8.17 -13.80
CA PHE A 122 3.64 8.28 -15.13
C PHE A 122 3.48 7.03 -16.01
N VAL A 123 3.08 5.92 -15.38
CA VAL A 123 2.79 4.64 -16.04
C VAL A 123 1.51 4.06 -15.49
N ARG A 124 0.99 3.05 -16.16
CA ARG A 124 -0.20 2.30 -15.76
C ARG A 124 0.17 0.89 -15.38
N LEU A 125 -0.50 0.41 -14.33
CA LEU A 125 -0.26 -0.91 -13.79
C LEU A 125 -1.57 -1.71 -13.84
N ALA A 126 -1.46 -3.01 -14.05
CA ALA A 126 -2.51 -3.95 -13.68
C ALA A 126 -1.90 -5.14 -12.95
N LEU A 127 -2.54 -5.62 -11.90
CA LEU A 127 -2.02 -6.70 -11.06
C LEU A 127 -2.93 -7.91 -11.16
N LEU A 128 -2.43 -8.97 -11.79
CA LEU A 128 -3.07 -10.28 -11.78
C LEU A 128 -2.70 -10.99 -10.48
N ARG A 129 -3.68 -11.17 -9.58
CA ARG A 129 -3.53 -11.91 -8.32
C ARG A 129 -4.13 -13.30 -8.49
N ALA A 130 -3.46 -14.30 -7.93
CA ALA A 130 -3.97 -15.67 -7.87
C ALA A 130 -3.78 -16.25 -6.46
N GLU A 131 -4.80 -16.96 -5.97
CA GLU A 131 -4.74 -17.63 -4.68
C GLU A 131 -5.41 -19.01 -4.69
N ALA A 132 -4.82 -19.95 -3.93
CA ALA A 132 -5.35 -21.30 -3.75
C ALA A 132 -4.87 -21.90 -2.43
N THR A 133 -5.52 -22.97 -1.98
CA THR A 133 -5.05 -23.78 -0.84
C THR A 133 -3.82 -24.63 -1.19
N SER A 134 -3.63 -24.93 -2.48
CA SER A 134 -2.42 -25.60 -2.98
C SER A 134 -1.28 -24.61 -3.16
N LEU A 135 -0.11 -24.93 -2.60
CA LEU A 135 1.11 -24.12 -2.69
C LEU A 135 1.51 -23.79 -4.14
N SER A 136 1.42 -24.76 -5.03
CA SER A 136 1.97 -24.64 -6.40
C SER A 136 0.94 -24.17 -7.44
N ALA A 137 -0.36 -24.18 -7.13
CA ALA A 137 -1.40 -23.85 -8.10
C ALA A 137 -1.35 -22.37 -8.56
N PRO A 138 -1.19 -21.36 -7.68
CA PRO A 138 -1.09 -19.95 -8.08
C PRO A 138 0.09 -19.69 -9.02
N MET A 139 1.28 -20.17 -8.66
CA MET A 139 2.49 -19.98 -9.48
C MET A 139 2.36 -20.63 -10.86
N ARG A 140 1.81 -21.84 -10.95
CA ARG A 140 1.58 -22.49 -12.26
C ARG A 140 0.58 -21.72 -13.13
N PHE A 141 -0.51 -21.24 -12.54
CA PHE A 141 -1.48 -20.43 -13.26
C PHE A 141 -0.83 -19.14 -13.79
N LEU A 142 -0.07 -18.44 -12.95
CA LEU A 142 0.57 -17.18 -13.35
C LEU A 142 1.71 -17.37 -14.36
N ALA A 143 2.42 -18.50 -14.31
CA ALA A 143 3.39 -18.85 -15.35
C ALA A 143 2.69 -19.06 -16.70
N ALA A 144 1.56 -19.78 -16.73
CA ALA A 144 0.76 -19.93 -17.95
C ALA A 144 0.16 -18.60 -18.43
N ALA A 145 -0.25 -17.74 -17.49
CA ALA A 145 -0.72 -16.39 -17.77
C ALA A 145 0.36 -15.51 -18.41
N LEU A 146 1.60 -15.57 -17.89
CA LEU A 146 2.76 -14.87 -18.44
C LEU A 146 3.00 -15.29 -19.90
N GLU A 147 3.01 -16.59 -20.17
CA GLU A 147 3.19 -17.11 -21.53
C GLU A 147 2.04 -16.73 -22.47
N ALA A 148 0.80 -16.72 -21.98
CA ALA A 148 -0.33 -16.21 -22.75
C ALA A 148 -0.16 -14.72 -23.08
N GLY A 149 0.25 -13.90 -22.11
CA GLY A 149 0.44 -12.47 -22.32
C GLY A 149 1.60 -12.16 -23.27
N ARG A 150 2.68 -12.94 -23.25
CA ARG A 150 3.79 -12.81 -24.20
C ARG A 150 3.36 -13.03 -25.66
N ARG A 151 2.34 -13.86 -25.91
CA ARG A 151 1.83 -14.11 -27.26
C ARG A 151 1.01 -12.95 -27.85
N GLU A 152 0.38 -12.13 -27.01
CA GLU A 152 -0.44 -10.99 -27.47
C GLU A 152 0.38 -9.86 -28.12
N SER A 153 1.71 -9.86 -27.94
CA SER A 153 2.67 -8.97 -28.62
C SER A 153 2.27 -7.48 -28.65
N VAL A 154 1.65 -6.99 -27.59
CA VAL A 154 1.31 -5.56 -27.48
C VAL A 154 2.57 -4.77 -27.18
N ARG A 155 2.93 -3.86 -28.10
CA ARG A 155 4.08 -2.96 -27.92
C ARG A 155 3.98 -2.21 -26.59
N ASP A 156 5.14 -2.11 -25.95
CA ASP A 156 5.37 -1.33 -24.73
C ASP A 156 4.64 -1.82 -23.47
N VAL A 157 4.05 -3.03 -23.49
CA VAL A 157 3.53 -3.67 -22.27
C VAL A 157 4.55 -4.67 -21.74
N LYS A 158 4.89 -4.56 -20.45
CA LYS A 158 5.82 -5.45 -19.75
C LYS A 158 5.09 -6.28 -18.72
N LEU A 159 5.50 -7.54 -18.58
CA LEU A 159 5.01 -8.45 -17.55
C LEU A 159 6.17 -8.76 -16.59
N LEU A 160 5.94 -8.53 -15.30
CA LEU A 160 6.91 -8.67 -14.22
C LEU A 160 6.41 -9.71 -13.20
N GLY A 161 7.22 -10.74 -12.96
CA GLY A 161 6.85 -11.91 -12.16
C GLY A 161 6.84 -13.20 -13.01
N PRO A 162 6.12 -14.25 -12.59
CA PRO A 162 5.31 -14.34 -11.37
C PRO A 162 6.16 -14.27 -10.09
N ALA A 163 5.60 -13.69 -9.03
CA ALA A 163 6.23 -13.64 -7.71
C ALA A 163 5.27 -14.13 -6.63
N PRO A 164 5.76 -14.79 -5.55
CA PRO A 164 4.94 -15.02 -4.36
C PRO A 164 4.53 -13.66 -3.77
N ALA A 165 3.32 -13.57 -3.22
CA ALA A 165 2.92 -12.37 -2.49
C ALA A 165 3.70 -12.30 -1.17
N THR A 166 4.07 -11.09 -0.72
CA THR A 166 4.88 -10.83 0.49
C THR A 166 4.31 -11.50 1.74
N MET A 167 2.99 -11.71 1.80
CA MET A 167 2.34 -12.54 2.82
C MET A 167 1.97 -13.91 2.24
N GLU A 168 2.93 -14.84 2.29
CA GLU A 168 2.87 -16.15 1.65
C GLU A 168 1.71 -17.04 2.15
N ARG A 169 1.14 -16.74 3.34
CA ARG A 169 -0.03 -17.46 3.89
C ARG A 169 -0.97 -16.56 4.70
N ARG A 170 -2.15 -16.28 4.17
CA ARG A 170 -3.28 -15.69 4.94
C ARG A 170 -4.44 -16.68 4.92
N ALA A 171 -4.94 -17.07 6.11
CA ALA A 171 -6.07 -18.00 6.25
C ALA A 171 -5.90 -19.33 5.48
N GLY A 172 -4.67 -19.88 5.44
CA GLY A 172 -4.39 -21.18 4.81
C GLY A 172 -4.35 -21.17 3.27
N ARG A 173 -4.35 -20.00 2.62
CA ARG A 173 -4.20 -19.86 1.17
C ARG A 173 -2.86 -19.27 0.80
N HIS A 174 -2.27 -19.82 -0.25
CA HIS A 174 -1.06 -19.33 -0.90
C HIS A 174 -1.43 -18.31 -1.97
N ARG A 175 -0.65 -17.23 -2.04
CA ARG A 175 -0.90 -16.08 -2.91
C ARG A 175 0.31 -15.81 -3.77
N ALA A 176 0.07 -15.51 -5.03
CA ALA A 176 1.09 -15.06 -5.96
C ALA A 176 0.50 -14.01 -6.88
N GLN A 177 1.38 -13.26 -7.54
CA GLN A 177 0.98 -12.18 -8.43
C GLN A 177 1.87 -12.02 -9.65
N LEU A 178 1.31 -11.41 -10.69
CA LEU A 178 1.98 -11.01 -11.92
C LEU A 178 1.60 -9.56 -12.21
N LEU A 179 2.59 -8.69 -12.31
CA LEU A 179 2.39 -7.26 -12.55
C LEU A 179 2.51 -6.97 -14.05
N VAL A 180 1.52 -6.26 -14.58
CA VAL A 180 1.49 -5.68 -15.92
C VAL A 180 1.88 -4.22 -15.80
N HIS A 181 2.84 -3.77 -16.60
CA HIS A 181 3.31 -2.39 -16.67
C HIS A 181 3.15 -1.87 -18.09
N ALA A 182 2.57 -0.69 -18.25
CA ALA A 182 2.31 -0.07 -19.55
C ALA A 182 2.55 1.44 -19.47
N PRO A 183 2.97 2.11 -20.56
CA PRO A 183 3.26 3.54 -20.54
C PRO A 183 2.00 4.41 -20.41
N SER A 184 0.82 3.89 -20.79
CA SER A 184 -0.43 4.63 -20.73
C SER A 184 -1.64 3.70 -20.72
N HIS A 185 -2.84 4.27 -20.59
CA HIS A 185 -4.10 3.54 -20.56
C HIS A 185 -4.36 2.71 -21.81
N ALA A 186 -4.15 3.30 -22.99
CA ALA A 186 -4.52 2.68 -24.27
C ALA A 186 -3.80 1.34 -24.53
N PRO A 187 -2.46 1.21 -24.40
CA PRO A 187 -1.79 -0.08 -24.54
C PRO A 187 -2.18 -1.07 -23.44
N LEU A 188 -2.38 -0.61 -22.19
CA LEU A 188 -2.85 -1.48 -21.11
C LEU A 188 -4.22 -2.09 -21.43
N GLN A 189 -5.16 -1.25 -21.85
CA GLN A 189 -6.53 -1.68 -22.16
C GLN A 189 -6.55 -2.67 -23.33
N ARG A 190 -5.81 -2.40 -24.42
CA ARG A 190 -5.71 -3.33 -25.56
C ARG A 190 -5.13 -4.68 -25.13
N PHE A 191 -4.07 -4.66 -24.32
CA PHE A 191 -3.47 -5.87 -23.77
C PHE A 191 -4.47 -6.66 -22.92
N LEU A 192 -5.16 -6.01 -21.98
CA LEU A 192 -6.12 -6.68 -21.11
C LEU A 192 -7.31 -7.26 -21.89
N GLN A 193 -7.80 -6.55 -22.92
CA GLN A 193 -8.90 -7.04 -23.78
C GLN A 193 -8.58 -8.36 -24.46
N ALA A 194 -7.35 -8.56 -24.91
CA ALA A 194 -6.91 -9.80 -25.55
C ALA A 194 -6.48 -10.85 -24.52
N TRP A 195 -5.82 -10.42 -23.44
CA TRP A 195 -5.25 -11.32 -22.44
C TRP A 195 -6.31 -11.98 -21.55
N ILE A 196 -7.36 -11.26 -21.14
CA ILE A 196 -8.40 -11.80 -20.23
C ILE A 196 -9.08 -13.07 -20.80
N PRO A 197 -9.57 -13.09 -22.05
CA PRO A 197 -10.11 -14.33 -22.64
C PRO A 197 -9.09 -15.46 -22.67
N ALA A 198 -7.81 -15.16 -22.95
CA ALA A 198 -6.75 -16.16 -22.95
C ALA A 198 -6.51 -16.74 -21.55
N LEU A 199 -6.64 -15.94 -20.48
CA LEU A 199 -6.57 -16.40 -19.10
C LEU A 199 -7.71 -17.34 -18.74
N GLU A 200 -8.94 -16.98 -19.13
CA GLU A 200 -10.15 -17.78 -18.87
C GLU A 200 -10.09 -19.15 -19.56
N ALA A 201 -9.47 -19.22 -20.74
CA ALA A 201 -9.25 -20.45 -21.48
C ALA A 201 -8.19 -21.38 -20.85
N LEU A 202 -7.36 -20.91 -19.91
CA LEU A 202 -6.33 -21.73 -19.29
C LEU A 202 -6.94 -22.85 -18.42
N PRO A 203 -6.53 -24.13 -18.59
CA PRO A 203 -6.99 -25.22 -17.73
C PRO A 203 -6.71 -24.98 -16.24
N THR A 204 -5.64 -24.24 -15.93
CA THR A 204 -5.23 -23.88 -14.57
C THR A 204 -6.10 -22.81 -13.93
N ALA A 205 -6.86 -22.03 -14.72
CA ALA A 205 -7.72 -20.95 -14.20
C ALA A 205 -8.77 -21.47 -13.23
N LYS A 206 -9.31 -22.68 -13.47
CA LYS A 206 -10.31 -23.32 -12.60
C LYS A 206 -9.75 -23.82 -11.25
N ARG A 207 -8.42 -23.86 -11.10
CA ARG A 207 -7.73 -24.39 -9.90
C ARG A 207 -7.33 -23.30 -8.91
N VAL A 208 -7.55 -22.04 -9.26
CA VAL A 208 -7.19 -20.88 -8.45
C VAL A 208 -8.35 -19.90 -8.44
N ARG A 209 -8.45 -19.09 -7.39
CA ARG A 209 -9.25 -17.86 -7.44
C ARG A 209 -8.30 -16.76 -7.93
N TRP A 210 -8.66 -16.08 -9.00
CA TRP A 210 -7.84 -15.02 -9.57
C TRP A 210 -8.66 -13.75 -9.80
N SER A 211 -7.98 -12.61 -9.84
CA SER A 211 -8.56 -11.29 -10.11
C SER A 211 -7.52 -10.39 -10.77
N ILE A 212 -7.97 -9.44 -11.58
CA ILE A 212 -7.12 -8.37 -12.11
C ILE A 212 -7.55 -7.07 -11.44
N ASP A 213 -6.58 -6.39 -10.84
CA ASP A 213 -6.75 -5.05 -10.29
C ASP A 213 -6.08 -4.05 -11.23
N VAL A 214 -6.83 -3.09 -11.77
CA VAL A 214 -6.33 -2.08 -12.70
C VAL A 214 -6.04 -0.81 -11.90
N ASP A 215 -4.82 -0.31 -12.03
CA ASP A 215 -4.26 0.76 -11.19
C ASP A 215 -4.32 0.45 -9.69
N PRO A 216 -3.70 -0.66 -9.28
CA PRO A 216 -3.70 -1.06 -7.88
C PRO A 216 -3.16 0.06 -6.99
N ILE A 217 -3.88 0.33 -5.90
CA ILE A 217 -3.42 1.23 -4.85
C ILE A 217 -2.31 0.56 -4.02
N GLU A 218 -2.34 -0.78 -3.89
CA GLU A 218 -1.35 -1.56 -3.15
C GLU A 218 -0.85 -2.73 -4.00
N LEU A 219 0.47 -2.92 -4.04
CA LEU A 219 1.10 -4.00 -4.80
C LEU A 219 1.32 -5.29 -3.98
N PHE A 220 1.22 -5.26 -2.66
CA PHE A 220 1.57 -6.37 -1.77
C PHE A 220 0.49 -6.61 -0.70
#